data_AF-A0A0C9U6Z4-F1
#
_entry.id   AF-A0A0C9U6Z4-F1
#
_cell.length_a   1.000
_cell.length_b   1.000
_cell.length_c   1.000
_cell.angle_alpha   90.00
_cell.angle_beta   90.00
_cell.angle_gamma   90.00
#
_symmetry.space_group_name_H-M   'P 1'
#
loop_
_entity.id
_entity.type
_entity.pdbx_description
1 polymer ?
#
loop_
_entity_poly.entity_id
_entity_poly.type
_entity_poly.pdbx_seq_one_letter_code
_entity_poly.pdbx_strand_id
1 'polypeptide(L)'
;MARVLTPLEGHQEWEKIHQEEVAKKQAEALKIQKKNDQLHAHEEQRHLTTDTRIFDLPLGHYTKKDDLKDIAMCLGLELNGKNSELTSRIKAHLDTNPVLRVNECFCGLFEQRKRGRGSSEKQKEASIEPEEEEYEEEEGEEDLSGDDFLSEGEV
;
A
#
# COMPACT_ATOMS: atom_id res chain seq x y z
N MET A 1 -7.81 34.66 38.86
CA MET A 1 -7.44 33.90 40.07
C MET A 1 -7.03 32.51 39.61
N ALA A 2 -5.77 32.11 39.82
CA ALA A 2 -5.32 30.76 39.47
C ALA A 2 -5.81 29.78 40.53
N ARG A 3 -6.50 28.72 40.12
CA ARG A 3 -7.00 27.67 41.01
C ARG A 3 -5.83 26.72 41.29
N VAL A 4 -5.39 26.63 42.53
CA VAL A 4 -4.32 25.72 42.95
C VAL A 4 -4.93 24.34 43.12
N LEU A 5 -4.54 23.39 42.27
CA LEU A 5 -4.94 22.00 42.38
C LEU A 5 -4.33 21.37 43.64
N THR A 6 -5.14 20.61 44.39
CA THR A 6 -4.61 19.83 45.50
C THR A 6 -3.85 18.60 44.98
N PRO A 7 -2.85 18.07 45.71
CA PRO A 7 -2.06 16.92 45.25
C PRO A 7 -2.90 15.69 44.86
N LEU A 8 -4.06 15.49 45.49
CA LEU A 8 -4.98 14.40 45.19
C LEU A 8 -5.75 14.64 43.87
N GLU A 9 -6.21 15.87 43.63
CA GLU A 9 -6.87 16.25 42.38
C GLU A 9 -5.89 16.18 41.20
N GLY A 10 -4.62 16.57 41.40
CA GLY A 10 -3.59 16.50 40.36
C GLY A 10 -3.25 15.06 39.94
N HIS A 11 -3.23 14.13 40.89
CA HIS A 11 -3.02 12.71 40.57
C HIS A 11 -4.17 12.11 39.77
N GLN A 12 -5.42 12.47 40.09
CA GLN A 12 -6.60 12.01 39.36
C GLN A 12 -6.68 12.59 37.94
N GLU A 13 -6.27 13.86 37.75
CA GLU A 13 -6.17 14.45 36.42
C GLU A 13 -5.06 13.80 35.60
N TRP A 14 -3.89 13.56 36.20
CA TRP A 14 -2.78 12.86 35.53
C TRP A 14 -3.17 11.44 35.11
N GLU A 15 -3.84 10.68 35.99
CA GLU A 15 -4.25 9.32 35.68
C GLU A 15 -5.28 9.26 34.53
N LYS A 16 -6.19 10.23 34.46
CA LYS A 16 -7.15 10.34 33.34
C LYS A 16 -6.46 10.69 32.03
N ILE A 17 -5.58 11.70 32.04
CA ILE A 17 -4.81 12.11 30.87
C ILE A 17 -3.96 10.92 30.39
N HIS A 18 -3.28 10.24 31.30
CA HIS A 18 -2.45 9.09 30.97
C HIS A 18 -3.27 7.92 30.40
N GLN A 19 -4.46 7.64 30.96
CA GLN A 19 -5.35 6.61 30.41
C GLN A 19 -5.86 6.97 29.01
N GLU A 20 -6.17 8.25 28.77
CA GLU A 20 -6.61 8.74 27.46
C GLU A 20 -5.48 8.67 26.43
N GLU A 21 -4.26 9.04 26.79
CA GLU A 21 -3.08 8.93 25.93
C GLU A 21 -2.74 7.48 25.59
N VAL A 22 -2.79 6.58 26.58
CA VAL A 22 -2.58 5.14 26.36
C VAL A 22 -3.68 4.58 25.45
N ALA A 23 -4.94 4.96 25.66
CA ALA A 23 -6.05 4.54 24.80
C ALA A 23 -5.89 5.06 23.36
N LYS A 24 -5.48 6.32 23.18
CA LYS A 24 -5.22 6.91 21.85
C LYS A 24 -4.07 6.19 21.14
N LYS A 25 -2.95 5.96 21.83
CA LYS A 25 -1.78 5.26 21.28
C LYS A 25 -2.10 3.81 20.89
N GLN A 26 -2.93 3.11 21.68
CA GLN A 26 -3.40 1.78 21.34
C GLN A 26 -4.33 1.79 20.12
N ALA A 27 -5.23 2.77 20.02
CA ALA A 27 -6.13 2.89 18.87
C ALA A 27 -5.37 3.19 17.57
N GLU A 28 -4.34 4.04 17.62
CA GLU A 28 -3.46 4.32 16.47
C GLU A 28 -2.62 3.10 16.08
N ALA A 29 -2.03 2.41 17.06
CA ALA A 29 -1.27 1.19 16.81
C ALA A 29 -2.13 0.10 16.15
N LEU A 30 -3.37 -0.10 16.59
CA LEU A 30 -4.31 -1.04 15.97
C LEU A 30 -4.68 -0.64 14.54
N LYS A 31 -4.84 0.66 14.26
CA LYS A 31 -5.11 1.15 12.88
C LYS A 31 -3.91 0.90 11.97
N ILE A 32 -2.70 1.18 12.44
CA ILE A 32 -1.45 0.96 11.69
C ILE A 32 -1.28 -0.54 11.44
N GLN A 33 -1.44 -1.37 12.48
CA GLN A 33 -1.35 -2.81 12.37
C GLN A 33 -2.35 -3.36 11.35
N LYS A 34 -3.62 -2.95 11.41
CA LYS A 34 -4.64 -3.39 10.46
C LYS A 34 -4.29 -3.01 9.01
N LYS A 35 -3.76 -1.80 8.77
CA LYS A 35 -3.30 -1.39 7.43
C LYS A 35 -2.11 -2.23 6.96
N ASN A 36 -1.17 -2.53 7.85
CA ASN A 36 0.01 -3.33 7.54
C ASN A 36 -0.36 -4.79 7.25
N ASP A 37 -1.23 -5.39 8.07
CA ASP A 37 -1.74 -6.75 7.88
C ASP A 37 -2.49 -6.87 6.54
N GLN A 38 -3.28 -5.85 6.16
CA GLN A 38 -3.96 -5.81 4.86
C GLN A 38 -2.97 -5.74 3.68
N LEU A 39 -1.92 -4.91 3.81
CA LEU A 39 -0.87 -4.82 2.78
C LEU A 39 -0.13 -6.15 2.65
N HIS A 40 0.27 -6.77 3.76
CA HIS A 40 0.95 -8.06 3.77
C HIS A 40 0.08 -9.17 3.16
N ALA A 41 -1.20 -9.27 3.55
CA ALA A 41 -2.11 -10.26 2.99
C ALA A 41 -2.28 -10.11 1.47
N HIS A 42 -2.32 -8.87 0.98
CA HIS A 42 -2.42 -8.59 -0.45
C HIS A 42 -1.12 -8.96 -1.20
N GLU A 43 0.04 -8.73 -0.59
CA GLU A 43 1.34 -9.12 -1.15
C GLU A 43 1.51 -10.65 -1.20
N GLU A 44 1.10 -11.37 -0.17
CA GLU A 44 1.10 -12.83 -0.16
C GLU A 44 0.21 -13.42 -1.25
N GLN A 45 -0.98 -12.84 -1.47
CA GLN A 45 -1.87 -13.24 -2.57
C GLN A 45 -1.24 -12.98 -3.94
N ARG A 46 -0.50 -11.89 -4.11
CA ARG A 46 0.24 -11.60 -5.35
C ARG A 46 1.32 -12.64 -5.61
N HIS A 47 2.09 -13.01 -4.59
CA HIS A 47 3.11 -14.06 -4.72
C HIS A 47 2.52 -15.42 -5.10
N LEU A 48 1.40 -15.81 -4.48
CA LEU A 48 0.72 -17.08 -4.78
C LEU A 48 0.17 -17.16 -6.21
N THR A 49 -0.22 -16.02 -6.79
CA THR A 49 -0.85 -15.96 -8.11
C THR A 49 0.10 -15.57 -9.24
N THR A 50 1.37 -15.32 -8.93
CA THR A 50 2.39 -14.84 -9.89
C THR A 50 2.53 -15.76 -11.10
N ASP A 51 2.48 -17.08 -10.91
CA ASP A 51 2.65 -18.07 -11.99
C ASP A 51 1.33 -18.46 -12.69
N THR A 52 0.18 -18.10 -12.11
CA THR A 52 -1.14 -18.54 -12.59
C THR A 52 -1.99 -17.42 -13.17
N ARG A 53 -1.55 -16.16 -13.05
CA ARG A 53 -2.32 -15.00 -13.47
C ARG A 53 -2.24 -14.80 -14.99
N ILE A 54 -3.40 -14.73 -15.62
CA ILE A 54 -3.53 -14.56 -17.06
C ILE A 54 -3.80 -13.07 -17.37
N PHE A 55 -3.01 -12.50 -18.28
CA PHE A 55 -3.15 -11.13 -18.74
C PHE A 55 -3.79 -11.11 -20.13
N ASP A 56 -5.12 -11.10 -20.15
CA ASP A 56 -5.93 -11.14 -21.38
C ASP A 56 -5.92 -9.83 -22.17
N LEU A 57 -5.54 -8.72 -21.54
CA LEU A 57 -5.60 -7.40 -22.16
C LEU A 57 -4.23 -6.99 -22.75
N PRO A 58 -4.22 -6.14 -23.78
CA PRO A 58 -3.01 -5.48 -24.25
C PRO A 58 -2.27 -4.73 -23.15
N LEU A 59 -0.94 -4.69 -23.20
CA LEU A 59 -0.13 -3.93 -22.23
C LEU A 59 -0.61 -2.46 -22.08
N GLY A 60 -1.09 -1.84 -23.16
CA GLY A 60 -1.59 -0.47 -23.15
C GLY A 60 -2.93 -0.24 -22.43
N HIS A 61 -3.64 -1.31 -22.02
CA HIS A 61 -4.86 -1.21 -21.22
C HIS A 61 -4.58 -1.12 -19.71
N TYR A 62 -3.39 -1.53 -19.25
CA TYR A 62 -3.00 -1.47 -17.85
C TYR A 62 -2.43 -0.08 -17.53
N THR A 63 -3.29 0.80 -17.00
CA THR A 63 -2.92 2.17 -16.61
C THR A 63 -2.61 2.30 -15.11
N LYS A 64 -3.11 1.36 -14.30
CA LYS A 64 -2.88 1.33 -12.85
C LYS A 64 -1.47 0.84 -12.55
N LYS A 65 -0.83 1.48 -11.57
CA LYS A 65 0.53 1.13 -11.14
C LYS A 65 0.59 -0.31 -10.61
N ASP A 66 -0.44 -0.73 -9.89
CA ASP A 66 -0.52 -2.05 -9.28
C ASP A 66 -0.58 -3.18 -10.30
N ASP A 67 -1.33 -3.00 -11.40
CA ASP A 67 -1.38 -3.97 -12.51
C ASP A 67 -0.03 -4.07 -13.23
N LEU A 68 0.64 -2.93 -13.45
CA LEU A 68 1.97 -2.92 -14.07
C LEU A 68 3.01 -3.59 -13.17
N LYS A 69 2.91 -3.42 -11.84
CA LYS A 69 3.75 -4.14 -10.87
C LYS A 69 3.47 -5.64 -10.89
N ASP A 70 2.21 -6.06 -11.01
CA ASP A 70 1.86 -7.48 -11.10
C ASP A 70 2.48 -8.11 -12.35
N ILE A 71 2.34 -7.46 -13.50
CA ILE A 71 2.95 -7.93 -14.75
C ILE A 71 4.48 -7.99 -14.62
N ALA A 72 5.10 -6.95 -14.05
CA ALA A 72 6.55 -6.92 -13.83
C ALA A 72 7.00 -8.04 -12.87
N MET A 73 6.24 -8.33 -11.82
CA MET A 73 6.52 -9.40 -10.86
C MET A 73 6.45 -10.77 -11.54
N CYS A 74 5.41 -11.03 -12.35
CA CYS A 74 5.26 -12.28 -13.11
C CYS A 74 6.39 -12.49 -14.14
N LEU A 75 6.99 -11.39 -14.63
CA LEU A 75 8.14 -11.43 -15.53
C LEU A 75 9.49 -11.40 -14.80
N GLY A 76 9.51 -11.35 -13.47
CA GLY A 76 10.74 -11.24 -12.68
C GLY A 76 11.52 -9.93 -12.89
N LEU A 77 10.82 -8.85 -13.22
CA LEU A 77 11.39 -7.52 -13.47
C LEU A 77 11.32 -6.62 -12.22
N GLU A 78 12.13 -5.57 -12.21
CA GLU A 78 12.15 -4.60 -11.12
C GLU A 78 10.85 -3.77 -11.04
N LEU A 79 10.28 -3.69 -9.83
CA LEU A 79 8.97 -3.05 -9.54
C LEU A 79 9.06 -1.54 -9.24
N ASN A 80 10.27 -0.98 -9.22
CA ASN A 80 10.53 0.41 -8.85
C ASN A 80 10.23 1.38 -9.99
N GLY A 81 9.80 2.59 -9.65
CA GLY A 81 9.68 3.69 -10.62
C GLY A 81 8.24 4.11 -10.96
N LYS A 82 8.15 4.95 -11.99
CA LYS A 82 6.89 5.51 -12.51
C LYS A 82 6.21 4.53 -13.48
N ASN A 83 4.91 4.69 -13.70
CA ASN A 83 4.15 3.82 -14.63
C ASN A 83 4.80 3.75 -16.02
N SER A 84 5.27 4.88 -16.55
CA SER A 84 5.96 4.93 -17.85
C SER A 84 7.25 4.11 -17.89
N GLU A 85 8.00 4.07 -16.80
CA GLU A 85 9.24 3.29 -16.69
C GLU A 85 8.92 1.80 -16.62
N LEU A 86 7.92 1.42 -15.80
CA LEU A 86 7.44 0.04 -15.71
C LEU A 86 6.94 -0.46 -17.06
N THR A 87 6.06 0.28 -17.73
CA THR A 87 5.55 -0.09 -19.07
C THR A 87 6.70 -0.24 -20.07
N SER A 88 7.69 0.66 -20.03
CA SER A 88 8.84 0.60 -20.94
C SER A 88 9.70 -0.63 -20.70
N ARG A 89 9.97 -0.99 -19.44
CA ARG A 89 10.73 -2.20 -19.08
C ARG A 89 9.99 -3.47 -19.47
N ILE A 90 8.70 -3.55 -19.14
CA ILE A 90 7.85 -4.70 -19.52
C ILE A 90 7.87 -4.85 -21.04
N LYS A 91 7.65 -3.77 -21.79
CA LYS A 91 7.68 -3.79 -23.25
C LYS A 91 9.04 -4.26 -23.79
N ALA A 92 10.14 -3.72 -23.28
CA ALA A 92 11.49 -4.13 -23.71
C ALA A 92 11.74 -5.63 -23.45
N HIS A 93 11.24 -6.14 -22.33
CA HIS A 93 11.36 -7.56 -22.00
C HIS A 93 10.50 -8.46 -22.91
N LEU A 94 9.26 -8.05 -23.21
CA LEU A 94 8.37 -8.74 -24.15
C LEU A 94 8.94 -8.75 -25.58
N ASP A 95 9.56 -7.64 -26.01
CA ASP A 95 10.20 -7.53 -27.32
C ASP A 95 11.45 -8.43 -27.43
N THR A 96 12.19 -8.59 -26.32
CA THR A 96 13.39 -9.46 -26.26
C THR A 96 13.02 -10.95 -26.16
N ASN A 97 11.86 -11.27 -25.59
CA ASN A 97 11.41 -12.64 -25.33
C ASN A 97 10.12 -12.97 -26.11
N PRO A 98 10.20 -13.15 -27.43
CA PRO A 98 9.02 -13.44 -28.25
C PRO A 98 8.36 -14.79 -27.91
N VAL A 99 9.06 -15.68 -27.18
CA VAL A 99 8.53 -16.96 -26.68
C VAL A 99 7.32 -16.75 -25.77
N LEU A 100 7.26 -15.61 -25.06
CA LEU A 100 6.14 -15.26 -24.19
C LEU A 100 4.82 -15.05 -24.96
N ARG A 101 4.85 -14.89 -26.28
CA ARG A 101 3.64 -14.82 -27.11
C ARG A 101 2.83 -16.11 -27.11
N VAL A 102 3.50 -17.24 -26.92
CA VAL A 102 2.88 -18.57 -26.91
C VAL A 102 2.44 -18.97 -25.50
N ASN A 103 2.97 -18.29 -24.48
CA ASN A 103 2.56 -18.51 -23.10
C ASN A 103 1.15 -17.95 -22.90
N GLU A 104 0.22 -18.82 -22.47
CA GLU A 104 -1.18 -18.47 -22.22
C GLU A 104 -1.32 -17.29 -21.25
N CYS A 105 -0.40 -17.13 -20.30
CA CYS A 105 -0.47 -16.05 -19.30
C CYS A 105 -0.14 -14.67 -19.88
N PHE A 106 0.71 -14.59 -20.91
CA PHE A 106 1.27 -13.33 -21.41
C PHE A 106 0.87 -13.02 -22.86
N CYS A 107 0.17 -13.94 -23.54
CA CYS A 107 -0.18 -13.78 -24.95
C CYS A 107 -1.00 -12.51 -25.22
N GLY A 108 -1.93 -12.16 -24.34
CA GLY A 108 -2.78 -10.96 -24.44
C GLY A 108 -1.99 -9.64 -24.40
N LEU A 109 -0.84 -9.61 -23.72
CA LEU A 109 0.00 -8.40 -23.61
C LEU A 109 0.56 -7.95 -24.97
N PHE A 110 0.71 -8.89 -25.91
CA PHE A 110 1.25 -8.62 -27.25
C PHE A 110 0.20 -8.10 -28.23
N GLU A 111 -1.09 -8.17 -27.90
CA GLU A 111 -2.13 -7.72 -28.81
C GLU A 111 -2.07 -6.20 -28.99
N GLN A 112 -1.72 -5.75 -30.18
CA GLN A 112 -1.90 -4.34 -30.53
C GLN A 112 -3.36 -4.07 -30.82
N ARG A 113 -3.87 -2.99 -30.22
CA ARG A 113 -5.22 -2.46 -30.43
C ARG A 113 -5.56 -2.47 -31.93
N LYS A 114 -6.31 -3.47 -32.39
CA LYS A 114 -6.94 -3.41 -33.70
C LYS A 114 -7.94 -2.27 -33.62
N ARG A 115 -7.59 -1.11 -34.20
CA ARG A 115 -8.55 -0.03 -34.45
C ARG A 115 -9.54 -0.56 -35.48
N GLY A 116 -10.56 -1.28 -35.02
CA GLY A 116 -11.44 -2.05 -35.89
C GLY A 116 -12.64 -2.63 -35.15
N ARG A 117 -13.60 -1.74 -34.85
CA ARG A 117 -15.04 -1.99 -35.03
C ARG A 117 -15.64 -3.24 -34.34
N GLY A 118 -16.09 -3.03 -33.09
CA GLY A 118 -17.30 -3.62 -32.52
C GLY A 118 -17.27 -5.11 -32.14
N SER A 119 -17.23 -5.38 -30.84
CA SER A 119 -17.97 -6.47 -30.18
C SER A 119 -18.03 -6.12 -28.69
N SER A 120 -19.24 -5.89 -28.22
CA SER A 120 -19.60 -5.68 -26.83
C SER A 120 -19.43 -6.97 -26.03
N GLU A 121 -18.71 -6.93 -24.92
CA GLU A 121 -18.95 -7.85 -23.80
C GLU A 121 -19.05 -7.01 -22.53
N LYS A 122 -20.18 -7.18 -21.87
CA LYS A 122 -20.69 -6.38 -20.78
C LYS A 122 -20.46 -7.17 -19.50
N GLN A 123 -19.51 -6.77 -18.67
CA GLN A 123 -19.49 -7.22 -17.27
C GLN A 123 -19.63 -6.01 -16.35
N LYS A 124 -20.79 -6.00 -15.70
CA LYS A 124 -21.12 -5.19 -14.54
C LYS A 124 -20.72 -6.01 -13.31
N GLU A 125 -19.95 -5.43 -12.40
CA GLU A 125 -20.09 -5.65 -10.96
C GLU A 125 -19.30 -4.54 -10.26
N ALA A 126 -20.01 -3.50 -9.81
CA ALA A 126 -20.31 -3.24 -8.40
C ALA A 126 -19.02 -3.00 -7.59
N SER A 127 -18.67 -1.74 -7.34
CA SER A 127 -19.20 -0.87 -6.29
C SER A 127 -18.21 -0.84 -5.14
N ILE A 128 -17.67 0.35 -4.89
CA ILE A 128 -17.51 1.01 -3.59
C ILE A 128 -16.55 2.17 -3.86
N GLU A 129 -17.12 3.37 -4.01
CA GLU A 129 -16.40 4.62 -3.86
C GLU A 129 -16.07 4.78 -2.37
N PRO A 130 -14.79 4.90 -1.98
CA PRO A 130 -14.47 5.59 -0.74
C PRO A 130 -14.47 7.09 -1.03
N GLU A 131 -15.34 7.82 -0.35
CA GLU A 131 -15.25 9.27 -0.19
C GLU A 131 -13.83 9.65 0.23
N GLU A 132 -13.20 10.51 -0.57
CA GLU A 132 -11.96 11.20 -0.20
C GLU A 132 -12.31 12.28 0.83
N GLU A 133 -12.29 11.93 2.12
CA GLU A 133 -12.12 12.95 3.16
C GLU A 133 -10.65 13.37 3.20
N GLU A 134 -10.42 14.59 2.71
CA GLU A 134 -9.27 15.44 2.91
C GLU A 134 -8.93 15.55 4.41
N TYR A 135 -7.73 15.11 4.80
CA TYR A 135 -7.17 15.42 6.12
C TYR A 135 -5.78 16.03 5.93
N GLU A 136 -5.65 17.22 6.50
CA GLU A 136 -4.46 18.04 6.55
C GLU A 136 -3.30 17.30 7.23
N GLU A 137 -2.11 17.39 6.62
CA GLU A 137 -0.84 16.99 7.22
C GLU A 137 -0.54 17.93 8.39
N GLU A 138 -0.69 17.47 9.64
CA GLU A 138 0.06 18.03 10.75
C GLU A 138 1.29 17.14 11.00
N GLU A 139 2.44 17.62 10.53
CA GLU A 139 3.76 17.13 10.88
C GLU A 139 4.01 17.34 12.37
N GLY A 140 3.76 16.29 13.17
CA GLY A 140 4.25 16.19 14.54
C GLY A 140 5.69 15.70 14.52
N GLU A 141 6.65 16.63 14.45
CA GLU A 141 8.04 16.38 14.83
C GLU A 141 8.11 16.08 16.34
N GLU A 142 8.10 14.80 16.71
CA GLU A 142 8.41 14.39 18.08
C GLU A 142 9.87 13.96 18.18
N ASP A 143 10.66 14.92 18.64
CA ASP A 143 12.06 14.84 19.04
C ASP A 143 12.22 13.79 20.15
N LEU A 144 12.37 12.52 19.77
CA LEU A 144 12.71 11.43 20.69
C LEU A 144 14.20 11.48 21.04
N SER A 145 14.58 12.46 21.87
CA SER A 145 15.85 12.45 22.62
C SER A 145 15.60 12.59 24.13
N GLY A 146 14.72 11.72 24.65
CA GLY A 146 14.62 11.45 26.08
C GLY A 146 15.65 10.41 26.50
N ASP A 147 16.90 10.86 26.65
CA ASP A 147 18.02 10.09 27.21
C ASP A 147 17.81 9.94 28.74
N ASP A 148 16.84 9.11 29.13
CA ASP A 148 16.65 8.68 30.52
C ASP A 148 17.51 7.42 30.79
N PHE A 149 18.83 7.63 30.75
CA PHE A 149 19.80 6.65 31.23
C PHE A 149 19.83 6.68 32.76
N LEU A 150 18.93 5.91 33.36
CA LEU A 150 18.98 5.53 34.78
C LEU A 150 20.32 4.86 35.09
N SER A 151 21.23 5.62 35.71
CA SER A 151 22.41 5.08 36.37
C SER A 151 22.15 4.96 37.87
N GLU A 152 21.56 3.85 38.27
CA GLU A 152 21.79 3.30 39.62
C GLU A 152 23.08 2.48 39.57
N GLY A 153 24.03 2.74 40.48
CA GLY A 153 25.28 1.98 40.51
C GLY A 153 26.33 2.50 41.49
N GLU A 154 26.06 2.29 42.79
CA GLU A 154 27.01 1.86 43.84
C GLU A 154 28.53 1.99 43.59
N VAL A 155 29.22 2.79 44.44
CA VAL A 155 30.20 2.32 45.46
C VAL A 155 30.54 3.43 46.46
#